data_AF-A0A1C5Z3H3-F1
#
_entry.id   AF-A0A1C5Z3H3-F1
#
_cell.length_a   1.000
_cell.length_b   1.000
_cell.length_c   1.000
_cell.angle_alpha   90.00
_cell.angle_beta   90.00
_cell.angle_gamma   90.00
#
_symmetry.space_group_name_H-M   'P 1'
#
loop_
_entity.id
_entity.type
_entity.pdbx_description
1 polymer ?
#
loop_
_entity_poly.entity_id
_entity_poly.type
_entity_poly.pdbx_seq_one_letter_code
_entity_poly.pdbx_strand_id
1 'polypeptide(L)'
;MQYYIIDDLRLPPKRTFHKGWTMERFPSLQEALARYRALPSRQAKSLGMTDGIHVLELARHVLIYPAETAWEDVQAARPELLPLWAEIPEATAAAEDCISALNLRYQLSGSVVTPVPSRDRLRRDLRDKYLWLSGESGQETALRWVYIVGAGWKQPAFLRQWKRTGHPLVLRCQADGLTEQGAYILLETLPWEYDVLMRRTLEQREREAERIEYSHEQSSMQLNTRTYLPKAEQKVQSGPKIGGLGEMKQWRGERR
;
A
#
# COMPACT_ATOMS: atom_id res chain seq x y z
N MET A 1 7.48 9.63 27.83
CA MET A 1 8.31 9.03 26.76
C MET A 1 9.78 9.29 27.04
N GLN A 2 10.65 8.35 26.71
CA GLN A 2 12.11 8.52 26.73
C GLN A 2 12.68 8.14 25.37
N TYR A 3 13.85 8.67 25.05
CA TYR A 3 14.61 8.29 23.86
C TYR A 3 15.70 7.32 24.24
N TYR A 4 16.11 6.46 23.31
CA TYR A 4 17.20 5.53 23.53
C TYR A 4 18.17 5.47 22.36
N ILE A 5 19.41 5.12 22.67
CA ILE A 5 20.46 4.83 21.71
C ILE A 5 20.98 3.41 21.94
N ILE A 6 21.04 2.61 20.89
CA ILE A 6 21.83 1.37 20.87
C ILE A 6 23.09 1.62 20.06
N ASP A 7 24.25 1.30 20.62
CA ASP A 7 25.57 1.59 20.04
C ASP A 7 25.93 0.69 18.86
N ASP A 8 25.67 -0.63 18.92
CA ASP A 8 25.94 -1.54 17.80
C ASP A 8 25.04 -2.79 17.79
N LEU A 9 24.01 -2.78 16.95
CA LEU A 9 23.05 -3.88 16.77
C LEU A 9 23.66 -5.19 16.26
N ARG A 10 24.93 -5.20 15.80
CA ARG A 10 25.62 -6.43 15.42
C ARG A 10 26.06 -7.26 16.63
N LEU A 11 26.14 -6.65 17.79
CA LEU A 11 26.55 -7.32 19.02
C LEU A 11 25.32 -7.95 19.71
N PRO A 12 25.49 -8.96 20.57
CA PRO A 12 24.43 -9.38 21.47
C PRO A 12 24.16 -8.30 22.53
N PRO A 13 23.01 -8.32 23.23
CA PRO A 13 22.79 -7.44 24.38
C PRO A 13 23.89 -7.65 25.43
N LYS A 14 24.45 -6.56 25.98
CA LYS A 14 25.49 -6.64 27.01
C LYS A 14 25.00 -7.40 28.23
N ARG A 15 25.78 -8.39 28.66
CA ARG A 15 25.56 -9.15 29.90
C ARG A 15 26.75 -8.96 30.82
N THR A 16 26.57 -9.27 32.10
CA THR A 16 27.68 -9.37 33.05
C THR A 16 28.73 -10.32 32.47
N PHE A 17 29.99 -9.85 32.38
CA PHE A 17 31.13 -10.58 31.82
C PHE A 17 31.16 -10.83 30.29
N HIS A 18 30.19 -10.31 29.52
CA HIS A 18 30.20 -10.42 28.06
C HIS A 18 30.09 -9.06 27.37
N LYS A 19 30.96 -8.82 26.37
CA LYS A 19 30.87 -7.66 25.50
C LYS A 19 29.59 -7.73 24.68
N GLY A 20 28.83 -6.65 24.65
CA GLY A 20 27.58 -6.53 23.91
C GLY A 20 27.21 -5.07 23.72
N TRP A 21 26.09 -4.82 23.04
CA TRP A 21 25.59 -3.45 22.89
C TRP A 21 25.01 -2.90 24.18
N THR A 22 25.09 -1.58 24.32
CA THR A 22 24.49 -0.82 25.41
C THR A 22 23.30 -0.03 24.92
N MET A 23 22.25 0.04 25.73
CA MET A 23 21.13 0.95 25.52
C MET A 23 21.24 2.10 26.51
N GLU A 24 21.57 3.29 26.01
CA GLU A 24 21.56 4.53 26.77
C GLU A 24 20.18 5.20 26.62
N ARG A 25 19.65 5.81 27.69
CA ARG A 25 18.35 6.48 27.67
C ARG A 25 18.49 7.97 27.92
N PHE A 26 17.68 8.77 27.24
CA PHE A 26 17.72 10.23 27.26
C PHE A 26 16.31 10.78 27.50
N PRO A 27 16.18 11.86 28.29
CA PRO A 27 14.91 12.54 28.51
C PRO A 27 14.45 13.34 27.28
N SER A 28 15.36 13.75 26.39
CA SER A 28 15.08 14.59 25.23
C SER A 28 15.64 14.01 23.93
N LEU A 29 14.96 14.28 22.80
CA LEU A 29 15.40 13.85 21.46
C LEU A 29 16.72 14.54 21.08
N GLN A 30 16.89 15.81 21.46
CA GLN A 30 18.09 16.58 21.16
C GLN A 30 19.35 15.95 21.77
N GLU A 31 19.29 15.52 23.03
CA GLU A 31 20.41 14.81 23.68
C GLU A 31 20.68 13.46 23.01
N ALA A 32 19.63 12.71 22.68
CA ALA A 32 19.76 11.44 22.00
C ALA A 32 20.41 11.61 20.60
N LEU A 33 20.01 12.62 19.83
CA LEU A 33 20.60 12.95 18.53
C LEU A 33 22.07 13.37 18.65
N ALA A 34 22.41 14.16 19.66
CA ALA A 34 23.80 14.54 19.93
C ALA A 34 24.66 13.30 20.23
N ARG A 35 24.15 12.38 21.06
CA ARG A 35 24.81 11.10 21.35
C ARG A 35 24.94 10.24 20.09
N TYR A 36 23.87 10.11 19.31
CA TYR A 36 23.83 9.31 18.08
C TYR A 36 24.90 9.76 17.07
N ARG A 37 25.05 11.07 16.88
CA ARG A 37 26.07 11.65 15.98
C ARG A 37 27.50 11.43 16.48
N ALA A 38 27.70 11.39 17.80
CA ALA A 38 29.01 11.14 18.38
C ALA A 38 29.48 9.66 18.24
N LEU A 39 28.57 8.73 17.95
CA LEU A 39 28.93 7.33 17.72
C LEU A 39 29.61 7.12 16.35
N PRO A 40 30.60 6.20 16.27
CA PRO A 40 31.30 5.88 15.02
C PRO A 40 30.39 5.57 13.83
N SER A 41 30.73 6.10 12.65
CA SER A 41 30.00 5.95 11.38
C SER A 41 30.12 4.56 10.70
N ARG A 42 30.60 3.55 11.42
CA ARG A 42 30.72 2.15 10.93
C ARG A 42 30.06 1.15 11.87
N GLN A 43 29.31 1.63 12.85
CA GLN A 43 28.55 0.83 13.80
C GLN A 43 27.09 0.77 13.38
N ALA A 44 26.44 -0.37 13.56
CA ALA A 44 25.01 -0.51 13.30
C ALA A 44 24.22 0.10 14.47
N LYS A 45 24.35 1.42 14.64
CA LYS A 45 23.74 2.19 15.73
C LYS A 45 22.27 2.47 15.46
N SER A 46 21.50 2.64 16.52
CA SER A 46 20.06 2.85 16.46
C SER A 46 19.63 3.95 17.42
N LEU A 47 18.68 4.77 16.98
CA LEU A 47 17.98 5.78 17.77
C LEU A 47 16.50 5.43 17.77
N GLY A 48 15.89 5.41 18.95
CA GLY A 48 14.46 5.18 19.07
C GLY A 48 13.84 5.86 20.27
N MET A 49 12.57 5.57 20.48
CA MET A 49 11.79 6.01 21.63
C MET A 49 11.12 4.85 22.33
N THR A 50 10.79 5.05 23.60
CA THR A 50 10.14 4.04 24.44
C THR A 50 9.25 4.69 25.48
N ASP A 51 8.16 4.00 25.81
CA ASP A 51 7.28 4.30 26.94
C ASP A 51 7.67 3.52 28.21
N GLY A 52 8.75 2.72 28.14
CA GLY A 52 9.21 1.82 29.19
C GLY A 52 8.80 0.35 29.00
N ILE A 53 7.83 0.08 28.13
CA ILE A 53 7.31 -1.26 27.81
C ILE A 53 7.54 -1.57 26.33
N HIS A 54 7.14 -0.64 25.47
CA HIS A 54 7.23 -0.71 24.03
C HIS A 54 8.40 0.13 23.52
N VAL A 55 8.94 -0.26 22.37
CA VAL A 55 10.01 0.45 21.68
C VAL A 55 9.59 0.76 20.25
N LEU A 56 9.96 1.95 19.80
CA LEU A 56 9.85 2.38 18.41
C LEU A 56 11.23 2.82 17.96
N GLU A 57 11.75 2.14 16.94
CA GLU A 57 12.99 2.55 16.32
C GLU A 57 12.73 3.66 15.31
N LEU A 58 13.37 4.82 15.50
CA LEU A 58 13.16 6.00 14.65
C LEU A 58 14.18 6.03 13.51
N ALA A 59 15.45 5.78 13.83
CA ALA A 59 16.54 5.79 12.85
C ALA A 59 17.54 4.66 13.13
N ARG A 60 18.10 4.11 12.06
CA ARG A 60 19.13 3.07 12.12
C ARG A 60 20.26 3.40 11.14
N HIS A 61 21.49 3.18 11.57
CA HIS A 61 22.65 3.24 10.69
C HIS A 61 22.85 1.87 10.05
N VAL A 62 22.63 1.76 8.74
CA VAL A 62 22.65 0.49 8.02
C VAL A 62 23.68 0.50 6.90
N LEU A 63 24.23 -0.67 6.63
CA LEU A 63 25.05 -0.89 5.48
C LEU A 63 24.15 -1.13 4.26
N ILE A 64 24.30 -0.31 3.22
CA ILE A 64 23.56 -0.42 1.98
C ILE A 64 24.41 -1.08 0.91
N TYR A 65 23.81 -1.96 0.10
CA TYR A 65 24.47 -2.56 -1.05
C TYR A 65 24.55 -1.58 -2.24
N PRO A 66 25.71 -1.48 -2.94
CA PRO A 66 26.95 -2.24 -2.72
C PRO A 66 27.72 -1.80 -1.46
N ALA A 67 27.98 -2.77 -0.60
CA ALA A 67 28.34 -2.61 0.81
C ALA A 67 29.81 -2.23 1.08
N GLU A 68 30.56 -1.81 0.06
CA GLU A 68 31.99 -1.57 0.21
C GLU A 68 32.27 -0.30 1.03
N THR A 69 31.39 0.72 0.97
CA THR A 69 31.53 1.96 1.76
C THR A 69 30.23 2.66 2.17
N ALA A 70 29.06 2.20 1.73
CA ALA A 70 27.81 2.96 1.85
C ALA A 70 27.03 2.65 3.15
N TRP A 71 27.53 3.14 4.28
CA TRP A 71 26.70 3.22 5.49
C TRP A 71 25.84 4.48 5.43
N GLU A 72 24.56 4.32 5.71
CA GLU A 72 23.58 5.42 5.66
C GLU A 72 22.70 5.37 6.91
N ASP A 73 22.37 6.54 7.44
CA ASP A 73 21.29 6.69 8.39
C ASP A 73 19.96 6.58 7.62
N VAL A 74 19.09 5.68 8.06
CA VAL A 74 17.79 5.43 7.44
C VAL A 74 16.67 5.51 8.47
N GLN A 75 15.49 5.94 8.05
CA GLN A 75 14.28 5.85 8.86
C GLN A 75 13.98 4.38 9.13
N ALA A 76 13.91 3.99 10.39
CA ALA A 76 13.75 2.58 10.75
C ALA A 76 12.29 2.13 10.78
N ALA A 77 11.39 3.03 11.16
CA ALA A 77 9.96 2.77 11.19
C ALA A 77 9.15 4.03 10.88
N ARG A 78 7.89 3.80 10.52
CA ARG A 78 6.88 4.84 10.29
C ARG A 78 5.79 4.72 11.35
N PRO A 79 5.75 5.61 12.34
CA PRO A 79 4.76 5.58 13.42
C PRO A 79 3.33 5.41 12.91
N GLU A 80 2.96 6.12 11.85
CA GLU A 80 1.60 6.11 11.28
C GLU A 80 1.15 4.75 10.73
N LEU A 81 2.10 3.84 10.45
CA LEU A 81 1.80 2.48 9.95
C LEU A 81 1.77 1.44 11.07
N LEU A 82 2.05 1.83 12.31
CA LEU A 82 2.13 0.94 13.45
C LEU A 82 0.95 1.24 14.39
N PRO A 83 -0.01 0.31 14.57
CA PRO A 83 -1.24 0.58 15.31
C PRO A 83 -1.04 1.19 16.71
N LEU A 84 0.01 0.76 17.42
CA LEU A 84 0.34 1.29 18.74
C LEU A 84 0.83 2.75 18.71
N TRP A 85 1.58 3.12 17.67
CA TRP A 85 2.27 4.41 17.58
C TRP A 85 1.53 5.44 16.71
N ALA A 86 0.59 4.98 15.87
CA ALA A 86 -0.18 5.83 14.96
C ALA A 86 -1.00 6.89 15.71
N GLU A 87 -1.48 6.55 16.91
CA GLU A 87 -2.27 7.45 17.77
C GLU A 87 -1.42 8.28 18.74
N ILE A 88 -0.09 8.25 18.63
CA ILE A 88 0.84 8.97 19.51
C ILE A 88 1.51 10.10 18.71
N PRO A 89 1.03 11.36 18.82
CA PRO A 89 1.56 12.48 18.04
C PRO A 89 3.06 12.71 18.25
N GLU A 90 3.56 12.47 19.46
CA GLU A 90 4.98 12.59 19.80
C GLU A 90 5.85 11.62 19.00
N ALA A 91 5.33 10.44 18.63
CA ALA A 91 6.05 9.45 17.83
C ALA A 91 6.24 9.94 16.39
N THR A 92 5.17 10.46 15.79
CA THR A 92 5.20 11.07 14.45
C THR A 92 6.12 12.29 14.43
N ALA A 93 6.00 13.18 15.43
CA ALA A 93 6.85 14.35 15.53
C ALA A 93 8.34 13.97 15.65
N ALA A 94 8.68 13.02 16.52
CA ALA A 94 10.05 12.56 16.68
C ALA A 94 10.62 11.88 15.43
N ALA A 95 9.81 11.14 14.68
CA ALA A 95 10.23 10.55 13.41
C ALA A 95 10.55 11.62 12.36
N GLU A 96 9.70 12.64 12.23
CA GLU A 96 9.93 13.78 11.32
C GLU A 96 11.13 14.64 11.72
N ASP A 97 11.31 14.86 13.02
CA ASP A 97 12.49 15.52 13.56
C ASP A 97 13.76 14.71 13.28
N CYS A 98 13.71 13.38 13.38
CA CYS A 98 14.83 12.51 13.01
C CYS A 98 15.13 12.58 11.51
N ILE A 99 14.11 12.55 10.64
CA ILE A 99 14.27 12.71 9.18
C ILE A 99 15.03 14.00 8.89
N SER A 100 14.59 15.10 9.49
CA SER A 100 15.19 16.42 9.27
C SER A 100 16.59 16.54 9.87
N ALA A 101 16.78 16.10 11.11
CA ALA A 101 18.03 16.25 11.85
C ALA A 101 19.15 15.34 11.32
N LEU A 102 18.81 14.13 10.87
CA LEU A 102 19.79 13.18 10.32
C LEU A 102 19.84 13.21 8.79
N ASN A 103 19.03 14.05 8.15
CA ASN A 103 18.90 14.13 6.68
C ASN A 103 18.60 12.75 6.07
N LEU A 104 17.62 12.04 6.64
CA LEU A 104 17.28 10.68 6.23
C LEU A 104 16.68 10.70 4.83
N ARG A 105 17.42 10.14 3.86
CA ARG A 105 16.97 10.03 2.46
C ARG A 105 16.26 8.72 2.17
N TYR A 106 16.51 7.72 3.02
CA TYR A 106 16.00 6.37 2.84
C TYR A 106 15.33 5.86 4.11
N GLN A 107 14.49 4.85 3.95
CA GLN A 107 13.78 4.15 5.00
C GLN A 107 13.97 2.63 4.85
N LEU A 108 13.82 1.91 5.95
CA LEU A 108 13.67 0.45 5.93
C LEU A 108 12.23 0.09 5.55
N SER A 109 12.09 -0.81 4.58
CA SER A 109 10.83 -1.47 4.25
C SER A 109 11.08 -2.98 4.22
N GLY A 110 10.71 -3.68 5.29
CA GLY A 110 11.08 -5.07 5.49
C GLY A 110 12.61 -5.26 5.49
N SER A 111 13.12 -6.06 4.56
CA SER A 111 14.56 -6.31 4.43
C SER A 111 15.28 -5.34 3.47
N VAL A 112 14.57 -4.45 2.80
CA VAL A 112 15.12 -3.55 1.78
C VAL A 112 15.20 -2.12 2.29
N VAL A 113 16.04 -1.32 1.63
CA VAL A 113 16.07 0.13 1.82
C VAL A 113 15.43 0.80 0.60
N THR A 114 14.53 1.74 0.83
CA THR A 114 13.83 2.50 -0.21
C THR A 114 13.89 4.00 0.09
N PRO A 115 13.66 4.89 -0.89
CA PRO A 115 13.53 6.31 -0.62
C PRO A 115 12.43 6.60 0.43
N VAL A 116 12.69 7.54 1.33
CA VAL A 116 11.65 8.12 2.19
C VAL A 116 10.55 8.68 1.29
N PRO A 117 9.25 8.46 1.58
CA PRO A 117 8.18 8.99 0.76
C PRO A 117 8.25 10.52 0.74
N SER A 118 8.08 11.13 -0.43
CA SER A 118 7.95 12.59 -0.46
C SER A 118 6.68 12.99 0.28
N ARG A 119 6.71 14.15 0.96
CA ARG A 119 5.50 14.81 1.46
C ARG A 119 4.59 15.28 0.31
N ASP A 120 5.10 15.30 -0.92
CA ASP A 120 4.33 15.59 -2.11
C ASP A 120 3.30 14.49 -2.41
N ARG A 121 2.17 14.91 -2.97
CA ARG A 121 1.18 13.97 -3.52
C ARG A 121 1.80 13.23 -4.70
N LEU A 122 1.37 11.97 -4.87
CA LEU A 122 1.65 11.11 -6.03
C LEU A 122 1.78 11.92 -7.34
N ARG A 123 2.80 11.61 -8.15
CA ARG A 123 3.06 12.32 -9.42
C ARG A 123 1.81 12.35 -10.30
N ARG A 124 1.63 13.46 -11.04
CA ARG A 124 0.39 13.74 -11.79
C ARG A 124 0.02 12.63 -12.77
N ASP A 125 1.00 12.04 -13.43
CA ASP A 125 0.88 10.95 -14.40
C ASP A 125 0.40 9.61 -13.80
N LEU A 126 0.49 9.46 -12.47
CA LEU A 126 0.06 8.26 -11.75
C LEU A 126 -1.29 8.45 -11.03
N ARG A 127 -1.85 9.66 -10.98
CA ARG A 127 -3.03 9.95 -10.14
C ARG A 127 -4.31 9.27 -10.60
N ASP A 128 -4.43 9.06 -11.90
CA ASP A 128 -5.56 8.44 -12.62
C ASP A 128 -5.25 7.01 -13.05
N LYS A 129 -4.22 6.38 -12.46
CA LYS A 129 -3.77 5.03 -12.77
C LYS A 129 -4.01 4.10 -11.61
N TYR A 130 -4.23 2.83 -11.92
CA TYR A 130 -4.46 1.75 -10.96
C TYR A 130 -3.56 0.57 -11.26
N LEU A 131 -3.38 -0.32 -10.30
CA LEU A 131 -2.62 -1.55 -10.51
C LEU A 131 -3.50 -2.62 -11.16
N TRP A 132 -2.93 -3.38 -12.09
CA TRP A 132 -3.59 -4.56 -12.62
C TRP A 132 -3.27 -5.77 -11.73
N LEU A 133 -4.17 -6.05 -10.78
CA LEU A 133 -4.02 -7.19 -9.86
C LEU A 133 -4.72 -8.42 -10.45
N SER A 134 -3.98 -9.48 -10.79
CA SER A 134 -4.56 -10.73 -11.32
C SER A 134 -5.33 -11.48 -10.22
N GLY A 135 -6.62 -11.74 -10.47
CA GLY A 135 -7.56 -12.25 -9.46
C GLY A 135 -7.65 -13.78 -9.27
N GLU A 136 -6.82 -14.59 -9.93
CA GLU A 136 -7.00 -16.06 -9.90
C GLU A 136 -5.83 -16.86 -9.31
N SER A 137 -4.65 -16.28 -9.11
CA SER A 137 -3.42 -17.04 -8.76
C SER A 137 -2.91 -16.84 -7.33
N GLY A 138 -3.66 -16.14 -6.46
CA GLY A 138 -3.25 -15.92 -5.07
C GLY A 138 -2.00 -15.04 -4.90
N GLN A 139 -1.54 -14.38 -5.97
CA GLN A 139 -0.53 -13.33 -5.89
C GLN A 139 -1.17 -11.98 -6.24
N GLU A 140 -1.59 -11.25 -5.20
CA GLU A 140 -2.17 -9.91 -5.28
C GLU A 140 -1.11 -8.82 -5.60
N THR A 141 -0.16 -9.10 -6.49
CA THR A 141 0.89 -8.15 -6.84
C THR A 141 0.91 -7.85 -8.33
N ALA A 142 0.92 -6.57 -8.66
CA ALA A 142 1.18 -6.08 -10.02
C ALA A 142 2.68 -5.87 -10.28
N LEU A 143 3.52 -5.95 -9.25
CA LEU A 143 4.96 -5.69 -9.34
C LEU A 143 5.67 -6.74 -10.19
N ARG A 144 6.31 -6.30 -11.30
CA ARG A 144 7.10 -7.13 -12.20
C ARG A 144 8.59 -7.09 -11.92
N TRP A 145 9.13 -5.89 -11.73
CA TRP A 145 10.57 -5.67 -11.56
C TRP A 145 10.86 -4.64 -10.49
N VAL A 146 12.00 -4.80 -9.84
CA VAL A 146 12.59 -3.84 -8.92
C VAL A 146 14.00 -3.50 -9.39
N TYR A 147 14.35 -2.22 -9.39
CA TYR A 147 15.69 -1.77 -9.70
C TYR A 147 16.51 -1.69 -8.41
N ILE A 148 17.51 -2.55 -8.29
CA ILE A 148 18.44 -2.59 -7.16
C ILE A 148 19.74 -1.93 -7.58
N VAL A 149 20.21 -0.94 -6.81
CA VAL A 149 21.49 -0.27 -7.08
C VAL A 149 22.63 -1.29 -7.10
N GLY A 150 23.48 -1.22 -8.12
CA GLY A 150 24.60 -2.17 -8.33
C GLY A 150 24.20 -3.57 -8.83
N ALA A 151 22.90 -3.91 -8.87
CA ALA A 151 22.42 -5.20 -9.36
C ALA A 151 21.46 -5.10 -10.56
N GLY A 152 20.93 -3.90 -10.85
CA GLY A 152 20.01 -3.65 -11.96
C GLY A 152 18.59 -4.13 -11.70
N TRP A 153 17.82 -4.30 -12.77
CA TRP A 153 16.45 -4.83 -12.71
C TRP A 153 16.44 -6.30 -12.31
N LYS A 154 15.64 -6.63 -11.30
CA LYS A 154 15.43 -8.00 -10.78
C LYS A 154 13.96 -8.26 -10.53
N GLN A 155 13.55 -9.52 -10.60
CA GLN A 155 12.22 -9.91 -10.16
C GLN A 155 12.12 -9.75 -8.64
N PRO A 156 10.95 -9.39 -8.07
CA PRO A 156 10.77 -9.23 -6.63
C PRO A 156 11.19 -10.46 -5.81
N ALA A 157 10.99 -11.67 -6.34
CA ALA A 157 11.40 -12.92 -5.71
C ALA A 157 12.91 -12.98 -5.41
N PHE A 158 13.74 -12.26 -6.17
CA PHE A 158 15.18 -12.16 -5.94
C PHE A 158 15.53 -11.57 -4.56
N LEU A 159 14.71 -10.62 -4.07
CA LEU A 159 14.92 -9.98 -2.77
C LEU A 159 14.75 -10.98 -1.60
N ARG A 160 13.90 -12.01 -1.76
CA ARG A 160 13.72 -13.07 -0.75
C ARG A 160 14.95 -13.95 -0.59
N GLN A 161 15.80 -14.00 -1.61
CA GLN A 161 17.03 -14.79 -1.64
C GLN A 161 18.28 -13.91 -1.47
N TRP A 162 18.11 -12.68 -1.00
CA TRP A 162 19.21 -11.75 -0.81
C TRP A 162 20.16 -12.24 0.29
N LYS A 163 21.35 -12.70 -0.10
CA LYS A 163 22.41 -13.21 0.81
C LYS A 163 23.64 -12.31 0.86
N ARG A 164 23.64 -11.20 0.15
CA ARG A 164 24.79 -10.29 0.08
C ARG A 164 24.84 -9.43 1.35
N THR A 165 26.04 -9.03 1.72
CA THR A 165 26.23 -8.08 2.83
C THR A 165 25.56 -6.75 2.50
N GLY A 166 24.84 -6.19 3.48
CA GLY A 166 24.11 -4.94 3.36
C GLY A 166 22.69 -5.10 2.80
N HIS A 167 21.85 -4.11 3.10
CA HIS A 167 20.48 -4.04 2.60
C HIS A 167 20.46 -3.61 1.13
N PRO A 168 19.65 -4.26 0.27
CA PRO A 168 19.50 -3.82 -1.11
C PRO A 168 18.78 -2.47 -1.15
N LEU A 169 19.37 -1.49 -1.85
CA LEU A 169 18.72 -0.21 -2.13
C LEU A 169 17.86 -0.33 -3.39
N VAL A 170 16.55 -0.26 -3.20
CA VAL A 170 15.55 -0.30 -4.28
C VAL A 170 15.07 1.11 -4.56
N LEU A 171 15.33 1.61 -5.78
CA LEU A 171 14.98 2.99 -6.15
C LEU A 171 13.74 3.07 -7.05
N ARG A 172 13.48 2.04 -7.86
CA ARG A 172 12.40 2.04 -8.85
C ARG A 172 11.73 0.67 -8.90
N CYS A 173 10.46 0.68 -9.26
CA CYS A 173 9.61 -0.46 -9.44
C CYS A 173 8.94 -0.37 -10.82
N GLN A 174 8.76 -1.51 -11.48
CA GLN A 174 7.88 -1.63 -12.64
C GLN A 174 6.72 -2.53 -12.28
N ALA A 175 5.51 -2.07 -12.61
CA ALA A 175 4.28 -2.78 -12.29
C ALA A 175 3.30 -2.73 -13.46
N ASP A 176 2.46 -3.75 -13.54
CA ASP A 176 1.32 -3.76 -14.44
C ASP A 176 0.24 -2.80 -13.94
N GLY A 177 -0.21 -1.93 -14.83
CA GLY A 177 -1.18 -0.91 -14.50
C GLY A 177 -2.34 -0.85 -15.48
N LEU A 178 -3.35 -0.10 -15.07
CA LEU A 178 -4.51 0.26 -15.86
C LEU A 178 -4.65 1.78 -15.88
N THR A 179 -5.10 2.33 -17.00
CA THR A 179 -5.70 3.67 -17.02
C THR A 179 -7.06 3.64 -16.33
N GLU A 180 -7.60 4.82 -16.02
CA GLU A 180 -8.98 4.97 -15.52
C GLU A 180 -10.02 4.29 -16.42
N GLN A 181 -9.78 4.25 -17.74
CA GLN A 181 -10.64 3.58 -18.73
C GLN A 181 -10.38 2.06 -18.86
N GLY A 182 -9.48 1.50 -18.05
CA GLY A 182 -9.16 0.07 -18.05
C GLY A 182 -8.17 -0.36 -19.12
N ALA A 183 -7.46 0.56 -19.79
CA ALA A 183 -6.43 0.20 -20.76
C ALA A 183 -5.15 -0.24 -20.03
N TYR A 184 -4.57 -1.37 -20.45
CA TYR A 184 -3.34 -1.89 -19.87
C TYR A 184 -2.12 -1.02 -20.20
N ILE A 185 -1.29 -0.76 -19.20
CA ILE A 185 -0.05 0.03 -19.29
C ILE A 185 1.04 -0.54 -18.39
N LEU A 186 2.31 -0.33 -18.76
CA LEU A 186 3.44 -0.56 -17.86
C LEU A 186 3.72 0.70 -17.05
N LEU A 187 3.64 0.60 -15.73
CA LEU A 187 3.93 1.69 -14.81
C LEU A 187 5.35 1.62 -14.31
N GLU A 188 5.95 2.79 -14.13
CA GLU A 188 7.23 2.94 -13.45
C GLU A 188 7.12 3.92 -12.28
N THR A 189 7.43 3.41 -11.09
CA THR A 189 7.13 4.05 -9.82
C THR A 189 8.31 4.01 -8.86
N LEU A 190 8.33 4.93 -7.90
CA LEU A 190 9.10 4.73 -6.67
C LEU A 190 8.39 3.67 -5.79
N PRO A 191 9.11 2.98 -4.90
CA PRO A 191 8.50 1.98 -4.02
C PRO A 191 7.28 2.50 -3.24
N TRP A 192 7.39 3.70 -2.65
CA TRP A 192 6.27 4.29 -1.90
C TRP A 192 5.10 4.72 -2.80
N GLU A 193 5.35 5.07 -4.06
CA GLU A 193 4.28 5.40 -5.02
C GLU A 193 3.50 4.13 -5.38
N TYR A 194 4.19 2.99 -5.51
CA TYR A 194 3.54 1.69 -5.68
C TYR A 194 2.64 1.35 -4.48
N ASP A 195 3.10 1.57 -3.25
CA ASP A 195 2.29 1.32 -2.04
C ASP A 195 1.03 2.20 -1.99
N VAL A 196 1.12 3.45 -2.47
CA VAL A 196 -0.04 4.34 -2.61
C VAL A 196 -1.00 3.83 -3.68
N LEU A 197 -0.49 3.41 -4.85
CA LEU A 197 -1.32 2.86 -5.92
C LEU A 197 -2.00 1.55 -5.51
N MET A 198 -1.30 0.68 -4.78
CA MET A 198 -1.85 -0.56 -4.25
C MET A 198 -3.05 -0.30 -3.36
N ARG A 199 -2.89 0.55 -2.33
CA ARG A 199 -3.99 0.91 -1.43
C ARG A 199 -5.20 1.48 -2.18
N ARG A 200 -4.98 2.42 -3.10
CA ARG A 200 -6.05 3.00 -3.92
C ARG A 200 -6.78 1.97 -4.79
N THR A 201 -6.03 1.05 -5.39
CA THR A 201 -6.60 -0.01 -6.24
C THR A 201 -7.47 -0.95 -5.43
N LEU A 202 -7.04 -1.31 -4.20
CA LEU A 202 -7.83 -2.14 -3.29
C LEU A 202 -9.09 -1.43 -2.82
N GLU A 203 -8.99 -0.18 -2.36
CA GLU A 203 -10.15 0.63 -1.96
C GLU A 203 -11.18 0.79 -3.10
N GLN A 204 -10.72 0.94 -4.35
CA GLN A 204 -11.62 1.01 -5.49
C GLN A 204 -12.37 -0.31 -5.71
N ARG A 205 -11.66 -1.45 -5.62
CA ARG A 205 -12.26 -2.77 -5.75
C ARG A 205 -13.31 -3.04 -4.68
N GLU A 206 -13.03 -2.66 -3.43
CA GLU A 206 -13.99 -2.76 -2.33
C GLU A 206 -15.25 -1.95 -2.63
N ARG A 207 -15.11 -0.69 -3.02
CA ARG A 207 -16.26 0.16 -3.42
C ARG A 207 -17.02 -0.41 -4.63
N GLU A 208 -16.34 -1.03 -5.58
CA GLU A 208 -16.97 -1.69 -6.72
C GLU A 208 -17.75 -2.94 -6.31
N ALA A 209 -17.19 -3.77 -5.43
CA ALA A 209 -17.85 -4.94 -4.87
C ALA A 209 -19.12 -4.55 -4.09
N GLU A 210 -19.03 -3.53 -3.22
CA GLU A 210 -20.17 -2.99 -2.48
C GLU A 210 -21.28 -2.47 -3.41
N ARG A 211 -20.91 -1.77 -4.50
CA ARG A 211 -21.89 -1.30 -5.50
C ARG A 211 -22.58 -2.44 -6.24
N ILE A 212 -21.83 -3.48 -6.59
CA ILE A 212 -22.38 -4.66 -7.27
C ILE A 212 -23.37 -5.36 -6.33
N GLU A 213 -22.99 -5.61 -5.08
CA GLU A 213 -23.84 -6.22 -4.06
C GLU A 213 -25.13 -5.42 -3.84
N TYR A 214 -25.02 -4.10 -3.64
CA TYR A 214 -26.17 -3.21 -3.52
C TYR A 214 -27.09 -3.25 -4.75
N SER A 215 -26.52 -3.28 -5.96
CA SER A 215 -27.30 -3.38 -7.21
C SER A 215 -28.02 -4.73 -7.33
N HIS A 216 -27.38 -5.82 -6.90
CA HIS A 216 -28.01 -7.15 -6.85
C HIS A 216 -29.17 -7.20 -5.84
N GLU A 217 -28.98 -6.61 -4.66
CA GLU A 217 -30.04 -6.49 -3.65
C GLU A 217 -31.22 -5.66 -4.14
N GLN A 218 -30.98 -4.48 -4.72
CA GLN A 218 -32.04 -3.63 -5.29
C GLN A 218 -32.80 -4.33 -6.43
N SER A 219 -32.07 -5.03 -7.31
CA SER A 219 -32.68 -5.81 -8.39
C SER A 219 -33.55 -6.95 -7.83
N SER A 220 -33.10 -7.63 -6.78
CA SER A 220 -33.89 -8.69 -6.11
C SER A 220 -35.14 -8.14 -5.41
N MET A 221 -35.08 -6.96 -4.78
CA MET A 221 -36.23 -6.30 -4.16
C MET A 221 -37.26 -5.80 -5.20
N GLN A 222 -36.80 -5.32 -6.35
CA GLN A 222 -37.68 -4.92 -7.47
C GLN A 222 -38.38 -6.12 -8.13
N LEU A 223 -37.67 -7.24 -8.28
CA LEU A 223 -38.26 -8.50 -8.76
C LEU A 223 -39.34 -9.03 -7.79
N ASN A 224 -39.09 -8.95 -6.49
CA ASN A 224 -40.07 -9.35 -5.47
C ASN A 224 -41.31 -8.44 -5.46
N THR A 225 -41.15 -7.11 -5.50
CA THR A 225 -42.30 -6.17 -5.52
C THR A 225 -43.14 -6.28 -6.79
N ARG A 226 -42.55 -6.57 -7.96
CA ARG A 226 -43.28 -6.82 -9.21
C ARG A 226 -44.11 -8.10 -9.17
N THR A 227 -43.77 -9.04 -8.30
CA THR A 227 -44.52 -10.29 -8.08
C THR A 227 -45.77 -10.06 -7.22
N TYR A 228 -45.90 -8.91 -6.55
CA TYR A 228 -47.03 -8.53 -5.69
C TYR A 228 -47.89 -7.37 -6.24
N LEU A 229 -47.87 -7.09 -7.55
CA LEU A 229 -48.86 -6.18 -8.15
C LEU A 229 -50.22 -6.90 -8.29
N PRO A 230 -51.32 -6.43 -7.67
CA PRO A 230 -52.63 -7.03 -7.85
C PRO A 230 -53.08 -6.89 -9.31
N LYS A 231 -53.69 -7.93 -9.87
CA LYS A 231 -54.22 -8.01 -11.26
C LYS A 231 -55.27 -6.94 -11.65
N ALA A 232 -55.54 -5.94 -10.82
CA ALA A 232 -56.63 -4.99 -11.02
C ALA A 232 -56.31 -3.85 -12.00
N GLU A 233 -55.03 -3.53 -12.28
CA GLU A 233 -54.69 -2.37 -13.13
C GLU A 233 -54.31 -2.71 -14.58
N GLN A 234 -54.30 -3.99 -14.97
CA GLN A 234 -54.06 -4.40 -16.37
C GLN A 234 -55.31 -4.40 -17.26
N LYS A 235 -56.47 -3.91 -16.78
CA LYS A 235 -57.74 -3.92 -17.53
C LYS A 235 -58.41 -2.55 -17.60
N VAL A 236 -57.78 -1.57 -18.23
CA VAL A 236 -58.51 -0.44 -18.83
C VAL A 236 -57.84 -0.01 -20.13
N GLN A 237 -58.13 -0.75 -21.21
CA GLN A 237 -58.16 -0.23 -22.59
C GLN A 237 -58.77 -1.30 -23.51
N SER A 238 -60.07 -1.54 -23.35
CA SER A 238 -60.87 -2.19 -24.41
C SER A 238 -62.18 -1.40 -24.56
N GLY A 239 -62.24 -0.56 -25.60
CA GLY A 239 -63.45 0.15 -25.99
C GLY A 239 -64.54 -0.79 -26.56
N PRO A 240 -65.80 -0.32 -26.66
CA PRO A 240 -66.95 -1.20 -26.77
C PRO A 240 -67.15 -1.75 -28.19
N LYS A 241 -67.51 -3.04 -28.28
CA LYS A 241 -68.10 -3.65 -29.47
C LYS A 241 -69.58 -3.27 -29.55
N ILE A 242 -69.99 -2.62 -30.64
CA ILE A 242 -71.39 -2.51 -31.06
C ILE A 242 -71.57 -3.45 -32.25
N GLY A 243 -72.61 -4.29 -32.18
CA GLY A 243 -72.90 -5.32 -33.17
C GLY A 243 -73.54 -4.81 -34.46
N GLY A 244 -73.69 -5.72 -35.42
CA GLY A 244 -74.49 -5.51 -36.61
C GLY A 244 -74.24 -6.57 -37.67
N LEU A 245 -75.28 -7.34 -37.98
CA LEU A 245 -75.38 -8.37 -39.01
C LEU A 245 -74.98 -7.89 -40.41
N GLY A 246 -74.54 -8.81 -41.27
CA GLY A 246 -74.48 -8.56 -42.72
C GLY A 246 -73.76 -9.64 -43.53
N GLU A 247 -74.53 -10.66 -43.90
CA GLU A 247 -74.42 -11.63 -45.01
C GLU A 247 -73.20 -11.69 -45.96
N MET A 248 -72.82 -12.95 -46.24
CA MET A 248 -72.49 -13.56 -47.54
C MET A 248 -71.67 -12.76 -48.57
N LYS A 249 -70.50 -13.31 -48.94
CA LYS A 249 -70.37 -14.13 -50.17
C LYS A 249 -68.95 -14.71 -50.32
N GLN A 250 -68.95 -16.02 -50.57
CA GLN A 250 -68.07 -16.81 -51.41
C GLN A 250 -67.18 -16.00 -52.38
N TRP A 251 -65.89 -16.33 -52.51
CA TRP A 251 -65.28 -16.80 -53.77
C TRP A 251 -63.82 -17.25 -53.62
N ARG A 252 -63.48 -18.15 -54.54
CA ARG A 252 -62.29 -18.98 -54.76
C ARG A 252 -61.00 -18.19 -55.11
N GLY A 253 -59.84 -18.83 -54.94
CA GLY A 253 -58.57 -18.47 -55.59
C GLY A 253 -57.36 -18.77 -54.71
N GLU A 254 -56.88 -20.02 -54.58
CA GLU A 254 -56.01 -20.74 -55.51
C GLU A 254 -54.52 -20.33 -55.44
N ARG A 255 -53.68 -21.30 -55.01
CA ARG A 255 -52.27 -21.61 -55.38
C ARG A 255 -51.33 -20.42 -55.66
N ARG A 256 -50.18 -20.32 -55.02
CA ARG A 256 -49.09 -21.31 -54.93
C ARG A 256 -48.04 -20.80 -53.94
#